data_AF-A0A3D1MB38-F1
#
_entry.id   AF-A0A3D1MB38-F1
#
_cell.length_a   1.000
_cell.length_b   1.000
_cell.length_c   1.000
_cell.angle_alpha   90.00
_cell.angle_beta   90.00
_cell.angle_gamma   90.00
#
_symmetry.space_group_name_H-M   'P 1'
#
loop_
_entity.id
_entity.type
_entity.pdbx_description
1 polymer ?
#
loop_
_entity_poly.entity_id
_entity_poly.type
_entity_poly.pdbx_seq_one_letter_code
_entity_poly.pdbx_strand_id
1 'polypeptide(L)'
;MSLHNIQRSIGLWVIAIGVLTSACEKEITINLPNTQSSYVIEGSIASGEPPFVFLTTSQPFFGSQSFNDLEGLFVHNATMTVSDDAGNSTALNELCINDLAGFLTNEELALLLEEFGLEPSLADSADVPNVCVYTLPVNDLIDYFTTGNASITGAEGRSYTLDITTEDGSQISAVDYMVPAISPDSLTWEKNSTIDTLAVVYVHLTIPDFIGNQ
;
A
#
# COMPACT_ATOMS: atom_id res chain seq x y z
N MET A 1 -34.81 -3.37 68.34
CA MET A 1 -33.99 -4.34 67.59
C MET A 1 -32.54 -3.89 67.73
N SER A 2 -31.72 -4.64 68.47
CA SER A 2 -30.39 -4.17 68.94
C SER A 2 -29.42 -3.92 67.78
N LEU A 3 -28.77 -2.74 67.76
CA LEU A 3 -27.75 -2.34 66.78
C LEU A 3 -26.63 -3.38 66.59
N HIS A 4 -26.39 -4.22 67.59
CA HIS A 4 -25.36 -5.26 67.59
C HIS A 4 -25.63 -6.38 66.56
N ASN A 5 -26.90 -6.69 66.27
CA ASN A 5 -27.25 -7.72 65.27
C ASN A 5 -27.13 -7.20 63.83
N ILE A 6 -27.32 -5.90 63.63
CA ILE A 6 -27.20 -5.24 62.31
C ILE A 6 -25.73 -5.18 61.89
N GLN A 7 -24.83 -4.85 62.82
CA GLN A 7 -23.38 -4.80 62.57
C GLN A 7 -22.78 -6.18 62.22
N ARG A 8 -23.22 -7.27 62.88
CA ARG A 8 -22.81 -8.65 62.54
C ARG A 8 -23.33 -9.11 61.18
N SER A 9 -24.54 -8.72 60.81
CA SER A 9 -25.12 -9.04 59.50
C SER A 9 -24.38 -8.33 58.37
N ILE A 10 -24.06 -7.03 58.53
CA ILE A 10 -23.32 -6.26 57.52
C ILE A 10 -21.93 -6.86 57.27
N GLY A 11 -21.20 -7.27 58.32
CA GLY A 11 -19.90 -7.92 58.17
C GLY A 11 -19.96 -9.23 57.37
N LEU A 12 -21.01 -10.03 57.58
CA LEU A 12 -21.23 -11.28 56.83
C LEU A 12 -21.55 -11.05 55.34
N TRP A 13 -22.33 -10.00 55.02
CA TRP A 13 -22.62 -9.64 53.64
C TRP A 13 -21.42 -9.06 52.89
N VAL A 14 -20.56 -8.30 53.57
CA VAL A 14 -19.30 -7.78 52.98
C VAL A 14 -18.34 -8.91 52.64
N ILE A 15 -18.22 -9.92 53.51
CA ILE A 15 -17.39 -11.10 53.25
C ILE A 15 -17.98 -11.95 52.11
N ALA A 16 -19.31 -12.12 52.07
CA ALA A 16 -19.98 -12.86 50.99
C ALA A 16 -19.83 -12.17 49.62
N ILE A 17 -19.91 -10.84 49.57
CA ILE A 17 -19.69 -10.06 48.34
C ILE A 17 -18.23 -10.15 47.87
N GLY A 18 -17.25 -10.09 48.78
CA GLY A 18 -15.83 -10.19 48.41
C GLY A 18 -15.43 -11.55 47.82
N VAL A 19 -16.12 -12.63 48.20
CA VAL A 19 -15.90 -13.98 47.65
C VAL A 19 -16.57 -14.15 46.28
N LEU A 20 -17.66 -13.41 45.99
CA LEU A 20 -18.36 -13.47 44.71
C LEU A 20 -17.68 -12.63 43.61
N THR A 21 -16.76 -11.73 43.94
CA THR A 21 -16.05 -10.86 42.98
C THR A 21 -14.61 -11.30 42.68
N SER A 22 -14.19 -12.52 43.05
CA SER A 22 -12.90 -13.05 42.59
C SER A 22 -13.02 -13.43 41.11
N ALA A 23 -12.85 -12.45 40.22
CA ALA A 23 -12.66 -12.70 38.81
C ALA A 23 -11.36 -13.50 38.65
N CYS A 24 -11.49 -14.76 38.24
CA CYS A 24 -10.34 -15.57 37.84
C CYS A 24 -9.87 -15.03 36.49
N GLU A 25 -9.10 -13.94 36.49
CA GLU A 25 -8.42 -13.53 35.26
C GLU A 25 -7.32 -14.56 34.98
N LYS A 26 -7.31 -15.04 33.74
CA LYS A 26 -6.25 -15.92 33.28
C LYS A 26 -5.25 -15.04 32.55
N GLU A 27 -4.06 -14.91 33.11
CA GLU A 27 -2.95 -14.24 32.44
C GLU A 27 -2.61 -15.01 31.16
N ILE A 28 -2.90 -14.41 30.01
CA ILE A 28 -2.52 -14.96 28.70
C ILE A 28 -1.20 -14.31 28.33
N THR A 29 -0.10 -15.05 28.49
CA THR A 29 1.20 -14.66 27.93
C THR A 29 1.26 -15.08 26.47
N ILE A 30 0.99 -14.12 25.58
CA ILE A 30 1.16 -14.30 24.14
C ILE A 30 2.66 -14.30 23.86
N ASN A 31 3.24 -15.48 23.59
CA ASN A 31 4.58 -15.56 23.03
C ASN A 31 4.53 -15.16 21.57
N LEU A 32 4.90 -13.91 21.29
CA LEU A 32 5.05 -13.42 19.93
C LEU A 32 6.30 -14.06 19.32
N PRO A 33 6.19 -14.70 18.14
CA PRO A 33 7.39 -15.14 17.43
C PRO A 33 8.24 -13.92 17.10
N ASN A 34 9.56 -14.06 17.20
CA ASN A 34 10.49 -13.00 16.84
C ASN A 34 10.42 -12.82 15.31
N THR A 35 9.76 -11.75 14.86
CA THR A 35 9.55 -11.50 13.43
C THR A 35 10.83 -10.95 12.84
N GLN A 36 11.53 -11.75 12.05
CA GLN A 36 12.61 -11.25 11.21
C GLN A 36 12.00 -10.30 10.16
N SER A 37 12.54 -9.10 10.06
CA SER A 37 12.10 -8.10 9.09
C SER A 37 12.21 -8.69 7.67
N SER A 38 11.15 -8.55 6.88
CA SER A 38 11.05 -9.05 5.51
C SER A 38 10.89 -7.90 4.54
N TYR A 39 11.45 -8.04 3.33
CA TYR A 39 11.23 -7.06 2.26
C TYR A 39 9.78 -7.09 1.79
N VAL A 40 9.22 -5.90 1.60
CA VAL A 40 7.88 -5.68 1.05
C VAL A 40 8.05 -4.85 -0.22
N ILE A 41 7.58 -5.41 -1.33
CA ILE A 41 7.73 -4.84 -2.67
C ILE A 41 6.33 -4.55 -3.19
N GLU A 42 6.06 -3.28 -3.44
CA GLU A 42 4.81 -2.83 -4.05
C GLU A 42 5.15 -2.11 -5.36
N GLY A 43 5.01 -2.84 -6.47
CA GLY A 43 5.22 -2.31 -7.82
C GLY A 43 3.91 -2.09 -8.53
N SER A 44 3.85 -1.03 -9.34
CA SER A 44 2.72 -0.76 -10.21
C SER A 44 3.20 -0.24 -11.57
N ILE A 45 2.50 -0.64 -12.62
CA ILE A 45 2.65 -0.14 -13.96
C ILE A 45 1.27 -0.11 -14.63
N ALA A 46 0.88 1.04 -15.16
CA ALA A 46 -0.42 1.22 -15.81
C ALA A 46 -0.24 1.56 -17.29
N SER A 47 -1.28 1.33 -18.09
CA SER A 47 -1.24 1.55 -19.54
C SER A 47 -0.88 3.00 -19.88
N GLY A 48 0.23 3.19 -20.58
CA GLY A 48 0.76 4.50 -20.97
C GLY A 48 1.51 5.25 -19.86
N GLU A 49 1.73 4.62 -18.70
CA GLU A 49 2.38 5.23 -17.54
C GLU A 49 3.75 4.57 -17.25
N PRO A 50 4.71 5.33 -16.70
CA PRO A 50 5.98 4.77 -16.24
C PRO A 50 5.77 3.86 -15.03
N PRO A 51 6.61 2.81 -14.85
CA PRO A 51 6.55 1.96 -13.67
C PRO A 51 7.05 2.70 -12.42
N PHE A 52 6.50 2.35 -11.27
CA PHE A 52 7.04 2.74 -9.97
C PHE A 52 7.01 1.58 -8.98
N VAL A 53 7.94 1.59 -8.03
CA VAL A 53 8.09 0.55 -7.01
C VAL A 53 8.41 1.18 -5.66
N PHE A 54 7.63 0.82 -4.65
CA PHE A 54 7.98 1.04 -3.25
C PHE A 54 8.70 -0.21 -2.72
N LEU A 55 9.90 0.00 -2.18
CA LEU A 55 10.67 -1.05 -1.51
C LEU A 55 10.82 -0.70 -0.04
N THR A 56 10.13 -1.46 0.80
CA THR A 56 10.11 -1.25 2.24
C THR A 56 10.43 -2.53 3.00
N THR A 57 10.47 -2.44 4.32
CA THR A 57 10.58 -3.58 5.21
C THR A 57 9.38 -3.69 6.14
N SER A 58 8.99 -4.92 6.48
CA SER A 58 7.87 -5.18 7.38
C SER A 58 8.19 -4.76 8.81
N GLN A 59 7.28 -4.05 9.48
CA GLN A 59 7.38 -3.77 10.91
C GLN A 59 6.68 -4.83 11.77
N PRO A 60 7.18 -5.11 12.99
CA PRO A 60 6.42 -5.84 13.99
C PRO A 60 5.11 -5.12 14.29
N PHE A 61 4.00 -5.87 14.40
CA PHE A 61 2.69 -5.31 14.73
C PHE A 61 2.64 -4.62 16.11
N PHE A 62 3.52 -5.02 17.03
CA PHE A 62 3.60 -4.47 18.38
C PHE A 62 4.89 -3.64 18.52
N GLY A 63 4.75 -2.33 18.72
CA GLY A 63 5.86 -1.37 18.87
C GLY A 63 5.36 0.07 19.07
N SER A 64 6.26 0.99 19.40
CA SER A 64 5.96 2.43 19.32
C SER A 64 6.05 2.86 17.85
N GLN A 65 4.93 3.23 17.25
CA GLN A 65 4.89 3.76 15.88
C GLN A 65 5.08 5.29 15.93
N SER A 66 6.20 5.80 15.44
CA SER A 66 6.40 7.24 15.18
C SER A 66 6.41 7.50 13.66
N PHE A 67 5.95 8.68 13.22
CA PHE A 67 6.09 9.10 11.82
C PHE A 67 7.56 9.17 11.37
N ASN A 68 8.48 9.45 12.30
CA ASN A 68 9.92 9.42 12.03
C ASN A 68 10.46 8.00 11.78
N ASP A 69 9.74 6.96 12.22
CA ASP A 69 10.13 5.57 11.98
C ASP A 69 9.75 5.11 10.56
N LEU A 70 8.95 5.90 9.83
CA LEU A 70 8.48 5.56 8.48
C LEU A 70 9.61 5.64 7.45
N GLU A 71 10.44 6.68 7.52
CA GLU A 71 11.63 6.82 6.65
C GLU A 71 12.55 5.60 6.79
N GLY A 72 12.73 5.12 8.02
CA GLY A 72 13.56 3.93 8.31
C GLY A 72 13.02 2.61 7.74
N LEU A 73 11.84 2.60 7.13
CA LEU A 73 11.32 1.42 6.43
C LEU A 73 11.72 1.33 4.98
N PHE A 74 12.05 2.44 4.34
CA PHE A 74 12.46 2.45 2.95
C PHE A 74 13.86 1.85 2.82
N VAL A 75 14.02 0.98 1.82
CA VAL A 75 15.31 0.34 1.54
C VAL A 75 15.99 1.13 0.45
N HIS A 76 17.15 1.67 0.78
CA HIS A 76 17.95 2.50 -0.12
C HIS A 76 18.98 1.68 -0.89
N ASN A 77 19.54 2.28 -1.96
CA ASN A 77 20.64 1.73 -2.75
C ASN A 77 20.34 0.36 -3.39
N ALA A 78 19.07 0.00 -3.60
CA ALA A 78 18.73 -1.21 -4.32
C ALA A 78 18.97 -1.01 -5.82
N THR A 79 19.59 -1.99 -6.48
CA THR A 79 19.66 -2.02 -7.94
C THR A 79 18.40 -2.68 -8.47
N MET A 80 17.57 -1.91 -9.18
CA MET A 80 16.32 -2.39 -9.76
C MET A 80 16.34 -2.31 -11.27
N THR A 81 15.89 -3.36 -11.93
CA THR A 81 15.73 -3.38 -13.39
C THR A 81 14.32 -3.83 -13.71
N VAL A 82 13.66 -3.09 -14.59
CA VAL A 82 12.39 -3.50 -15.20
C VAL A 82 12.64 -3.84 -16.67
N SER A 83 11.98 -4.90 -17.14
CA SER A 83 12.06 -5.33 -18.53
C SER A 83 10.70 -5.81 -19.04
N ASP A 84 10.47 -5.65 -20.34
CA ASP A 84 9.28 -6.18 -21.01
C ASP A 84 9.61 -7.41 -21.88
N ASP A 85 8.57 -8.12 -22.31
CA ASP A 85 8.69 -9.25 -23.23
C ASP A 85 9.07 -8.88 -24.67
N ALA A 86 9.21 -7.59 -24.99
CA ALA A 86 9.71 -7.09 -26.27
C ALA A 86 11.24 -6.98 -26.32
N GLY A 87 11.89 -7.07 -25.16
CA GLY A 87 13.33 -6.86 -25.00
C GLY A 87 13.72 -5.44 -24.64
N ASN A 88 12.77 -4.56 -24.29
CA ASN A 88 13.09 -3.29 -23.65
C ASN A 88 13.48 -3.55 -22.19
N SER A 89 14.46 -2.81 -21.68
CA SER A 89 14.90 -2.91 -20.30
C SER A 89 15.51 -1.59 -19.84
N THR A 90 15.25 -1.22 -18.59
CA THR A 90 15.82 -0.03 -17.98
C THR A 90 16.02 -0.23 -16.47
N ALA A 91 17.05 0.43 -15.94
CA ALA A 91 17.28 0.48 -14.51
C ALA A 91 16.41 1.57 -13.89
N LEU A 92 15.84 1.30 -12.71
CA LEU A 92 15.08 2.29 -11.96
C LEU A 92 16.01 3.08 -11.04
N ASN A 93 15.73 4.38 -10.91
CA ASN A 93 16.38 5.26 -9.97
C ASN A 93 15.49 5.50 -8.76
N GLU A 94 16.12 5.52 -7.60
CA GLU A 94 15.49 5.98 -6.36
C GLU A 94 15.28 7.50 -6.42
N LEU A 95 14.04 7.93 -6.19
CA LEU A 95 13.64 9.33 -6.07
C LEU A 95 12.97 9.52 -4.73
N CYS A 96 13.55 10.37 -3.90
CA CYS A 96 13.02 10.67 -2.58
C CYS A 96 12.43 12.08 -2.51
N ILE A 97 11.45 12.30 -1.63
CA ILE A 97 10.83 13.63 -1.46
C ILE A 97 11.87 14.71 -1.16
N ASN A 98 12.89 14.41 -0.37
CA ASN A 98 13.93 15.39 -0.04
C ASN A 98 14.77 15.81 -1.27
N ASP A 99 14.96 14.91 -2.23
CA ASP A 99 15.65 15.24 -3.48
C ASP A 99 14.79 16.16 -4.35
N LEU A 100 13.46 16.00 -4.28
CA LEU A 100 12.48 16.82 -5.00
C LEU A 100 12.22 18.17 -4.32
N ALA A 101 12.29 18.24 -2.99
CA ALA A 101 12.02 19.46 -2.22
C ALA A 101 12.99 20.62 -2.55
N GLY A 102 14.18 20.32 -3.07
CA GLY A 102 15.10 21.33 -3.60
C GLY A 102 14.67 21.93 -4.95
N PHE A 103 13.78 21.26 -5.68
CA PHE A 103 13.26 21.68 -6.98
C PHE A 103 11.83 22.23 -6.92
N LEU A 104 11.05 21.83 -5.93
CA LEU A 104 9.66 22.24 -5.74
C LEU A 104 9.56 23.47 -4.82
N THR A 105 8.60 24.34 -5.10
CA THR A 105 8.15 25.34 -4.13
C THR A 105 7.37 24.68 -3.00
N ASN A 106 7.24 25.34 -1.84
CA ASN A 106 6.47 24.79 -0.71
C ASN A 106 5.00 24.52 -1.07
N GLU A 107 4.42 25.28 -2.02
CA GLU A 107 3.06 25.06 -2.52
C GLU A 107 2.95 23.80 -3.36
N GLU A 108 3.92 23.55 -4.25
CA GLU A 108 3.99 22.33 -5.05
C GLU A 108 4.27 21.10 -4.18
N LEU A 109 5.13 21.24 -3.17
CA LEU A 109 5.41 20.19 -2.20
C LEU A 109 4.15 19.85 -1.38
N ALA A 110 3.35 20.85 -0.98
CA ALA A 110 2.11 20.62 -0.25
C ALA A 110 1.09 19.79 -1.05
N LEU A 111 0.94 20.06 -2.35
CA LEU A 111 0.07 19.27 -3.25
C LEU A 111 0.57 17.83 -3.40
N LEU A 112 1.88 17.65 -3.52
CA LEU A 112 2.49 16.33 -3.61
C LEU A 112 2.26 15.52 -2.33
N LEU A 113 2.45 16.14 -1.17
CA LEU A 113 2.21 15.51 0.13
C LEU A 113 0.74 15.08 0.28
N GLU A 114 -0.21 15.91 -0.15
CA GLU A 114 -1.64 15.57 -0.12
C GLU A 114 -1.96 14.33 -0.97
N GLU A 115 -1.39 14.23 -2.17
CA GLU A 115 -1.55 13.05 -3.05
C GLU A 115 -1.01 11.78 -2.38
N PHE A 116 0.08 11.89 -1.61
CA PHE A 116 0.62 10.79 -0.81
C PHE A 116 -0.10 10.58 0.53
N GLY A 117 -1.18 11.30 0.80
CA GLY A 117 -1.96 11.18 2.04
C GLY A 117 -1.26 11.73 3.28
N LEU A 118 -0.26 12.59 3.10
CA LEU A 118 0.47 13.28 4.17
C LEU A 118 -0.12 14.66 4.42
N GLU A 119 0.07 15.20 5.63
CA GLU A 119 -0.46 16.52 5.97
C GLU A 119 0.26 17.64 5.17
N PRO A 120 -0.46 18.49 4.41
CA PRO A 120 0.16 19.52 3.56
C PRO A 120 0.99 20.55 4.34
N SER A 121 0.66 20.79 5.61
CA SER A 121 1.42 21.68 6.49
C SER A 121 2.84 21.20 6.77
N LEU A 122 3.16 19.94 6.47
CA LEU A 122 4.52 19.43 6.59
C LEU A 122 5.46 20.07 5.55
N ALA A 123 4.97 20.60 4.43
CA ALA A 123 5.78 21.27 3.42
C ALA A 123 6.56 22.48 3.94
N ASP A 124 6.05 23.14 4.98
CA ASP A 124 6.72 24.26 5.67
C ASP A 124 7.50 23.81 6.92
N SER A 125 7.53 22.50 7.20
CA SER A 125 8.22 21.91 8.34
C SER A 125 9.55 21.26 7.93
N ALA A 126 10.50 21.17 8.86
CA ALA A 126 11.74 20.43 8.64
C ALA A 126 11.58 18.90 8.79
N ASP A 127 10.37 18.43 9.08
CA ASP A 127 10.06 17.05 9.46
C ASP A 127 9.24 16.32 8.39
N VAL A 128 9.45 16.64 7.11
CA VAL A 128 8.84 15.89 6.00
C VAL A 128 9.45 14.48 5.98
N PRO A 129 8.66 13.40 6.12
CA PRO A 129 9.20 12.05 6.05
C PRO A 129 9.78 11.81 4.66
N ASN A 130 11.01 11.30 4.60
CA ASN A 130 11.67 11.05 3.33
C ASN A 130 11.15 9.76 2.69
N VAL A 131 10.01 9.84 2.03
CA VAL A 131 9.44 8.75 1.24
C VAL A 131 10.19 8.64 -0.08
N CYS A 132 10.59 7.42 -0.43
CA CYS A 132 11.34 7.13 -1.65
C CYS A 132 10.59 6.16 -2.54
N VAL A 133 10.69 6.38 -3.85
CA VAL A 133 10.11 5.53 -4.88
C VAL A 133 11.17 5.21 -5.93
N TYR A 134 11.19 3.96 -6.40
CA TYR A 134 12.03 3.57 -7.53
C TYR A 134 11.20 3.69 -8.81
N THR A 135 11.65 4.50 -9.76
CA THR A 135 10.96 4.71 -11.04
C THR A 135 11.99 4.98 -12.15
N LEU A 136 11.54 5.36 -13.34
CA LEU A 136 12.44 5.65 -14.45
C LEU A 136 13.45 6.76 -14.10
N PRO A 137 14.64 6.74 -14.71
CA PRO A 137 15.60 7.82 -14.57
C PRO A 137 14.99 9.19 -14.86
N VAL A 138 15.41 10.23 -14.14
CA VAL A 138 14.81 11.59 -14.24
C VAL A 138 14.79 12.13 -15.67
N ASN A 139 15.82 11.87 -16.46
CA ASN A 139 15.85 12.25 -17.87
C ASN A 139 14.75 11.56 -18.69
N ASP A 140 14.48 10.29 -18.41
CA ASP A 140 13.43 9.51 -19.07
C ASP A 140 12.02 9.96 -18.62
N LEU A 141 11.86 10.33 -17.33
CA LEU A 141 10.63 10.95 -16.84
C LEU A 141 10.39 12.33 -17.50
N ILE A 142 11.43 13.14 -17.68
CA ILE A 142 11.31 14.41 -18.41
C ILE A 142 10.87 14.15 -19.85
N ASP A 143 11.47 13.17 -20.54
CA ASP A 143 11.08 12.79 -21.90
C ASP A 143 9.62 12.30 -21.96
N TYR A 144 9.17 11.56 -20.94
CA TYR A 144 7.78 11.13 -20.79
C TYR A 144 6.83 12.33 -20.69
N PHE A 145 7.06 13.25 -19.75
CA PHE A 145 6.17 14.39 -19.54
C PHE A 145 6.24 15.44 -20.67
N THR A 146 7.32 15.49 -21.44
CA THR A 146 7.49 16.47 -22.52
C THR A 146 7.13 15.94 -23.91
N THR A 147 7.34 14.65 -24.17
CA THR A 147 7.14 14.04 -25.50
C THR A 147 6.18 12.86 -25.51
N GLY A 148 5.81 12.33 -24.34
CA GLY A 148 4.99 11.13 -24.21
C GLY A 148 5.75 9.81 -24.45
N ASN A 149 7.08 9.85 -24.55
CA ASN A 149 7.91 8.66 -24.77
C ASN A 149 8.80 8.42 -23.55
N ALA A 150 8.97 7.15 -23.18
CA ALA A 150 9.92 6.73 -22.16
C ALA A 150 10.55 5.39 -22.57
N SER A 151 11.62 4.98 -21.89
CA SER A 151 12.30 3.70 -22.17
C SER A 151 11.38 2.50 -21.97
N ILE A 152 10.50 2.56 -20.95
CA ILE A 152 9.44 1.58 -20.68
C ILE A 152 8.20 2.32 -20.18
N THR A 153 7.03 1.96 -20.72
CA THR A 153 5.71 2.32 -20.19
C THR A 153 4.82 1.09 -20.19
N GLY A 154 3.75 1.12 -19.41
CA GLY A 154 2.76 0.05 -19.42
C GLY A 154 2.05 -0.04 -20.77
N ALA A 155 1.85 -1.26 -21.26
CA ALA A 155 1.17 -1.55 -22.50
C ALA A 155 0.37 -2.84 -22.31
N GLU A 156 -0.89 -2.80 -22.73
CA GLU A 156 -1.80 -3.93 -22.68
C GLU A 156 -1.24 -5.14 -23.44
N GLY A 157 -1.47 -6.33 -22.90
CA GLY A 157 -1.04 -7.60 -23.48
C GLY A 157 0.46 -7.87 -23.35
N ARG A 158 1.19 -7.11 -22.53
CA ARG A 158 2.62 -7.30 -22.26
C ARG A 158 2.88 -7.91 -20.89
N SER A 159 3.95 -8.68 -20.80
CA SER A 159 4.52 -9.12 -19.52
C SER A 159 5.68 -8.23 -19.12
N TYR A 160 5.78 -7.93 -17.82
CA TYR A 160 6.85 -7.14 -17.23
C TYR A 160 7.57 -7.98 -16.17
N THR A 161 8.89 -7.91 -16.16
CA THR A 161 9.74 -8.53 -15.14
C THR A 161 10.45 -7.44 -14.36
N LEU A 162 10.35 -7.48 -13.04
CA LEU A 162 11.06 -6.63 -12.09
C LEU A 162 12.10 -7.47 -11.37
N ASP A 163 13.38 -7.11 -11.53
CA ASP A 163 14.50 -7.73 -10.83
C ASP A 163 15.13 -6.72 -9.86
N ILE A 164 15.27 -7.12 -8.60
CA ILE A 164 15.79 -6.30 -7.52
C ILE A 164 17.00 -7.00 -6.91
N THR A 165 18.10 -6.26 -6.76
CA THR A 165 19.24 -6.66 -5.94
C THR A 165 19.44 -5.61 -4.85
N THR A 166 19.22 -5.98 -3.59
CA THR A 166 19.42 -5.10 -2.44
C THR A 166 20.91 -4.93 -2.12
N GLU A 167 21.27 -3.91 -1.33
CA GLU A 167 22.67 -3.63 -0.97
C GLU A 167 23.33 -4.79 -0.21
N ASP A 168 22.57 -5.55 0.57
CA ASP A 168 23.04 -6.75 1.28
C ASP A 168 23.21 -7.99 0.38
N GLY A 169 22.86 -7.88 -0.91
CA GLY A 169 23.01 -8.92 -1.92
C GLY A 169 21.80 -9.84 -2.08
N SER A 170 20.68 -9.58 -1.41
CA SER A 170 19.44 -10.34 -1.63
C SER A 170 18.89 -10.07 -3.04
N GLN A 171 18.44 -11.14 -3.72
CA GLN A 171 17.88 -11.06 -5.07
C GLN A 171 16.40 -11.44 -5.04
N ILE A 172 15.57 -10.58 -5.64
CA ILE A 172 14.11 -10.72 -5.66
C ILE A 172 13.66 -10.46 -7.10
N SER A 173 12.75 -11.29 -7.61
CA SER A 173 12.20 -11.14 -8.96
C SER A 173 10.69 -11.30 -8.93
N ALA A 174 10.00 -10.46 -9.70
CA ALA A 174 8.55 -10.49 -9.86
C ALA A 174 8.20 -10.39 -11.34
N VAL A 175 7.12 -11.07 -11.74
CA VAL A 175 6.60 -11.00 -13.11
C VAL A 175 5.11 -10.73 -13.03
N ASP A 176 4.64 -9.78 -13.84
CA ASP A 176 3.22 -9.47 -13.98
C ASP A 176 2.82 -9.35 -15.46
N TYR A 177 1.55 -9.63 -15.76
CA TYR A 177 0.98 -9.56 -17.10
C TYR A 177 -0.15 -8.53 -17.13
N MET A 178 0.02 -7.50 -17.95
CA MET A 178 -1.00 -6.47 -18.12
C MET A 178 -2.11 -6.98 -19.03
N VAL A 179 -3.23 -7.39 -18.43
CA VAL A 179 -4.39 -7.89 -19.18
C VAL A 179 -4.96 -6.77 -20.05
N PRO A 180 -5.20 -7.01 -21.36
CA PRO A 180 -5.80 -6.01 -22.24
C PRO A 180 -7.25 -5.71 -21.84
N ALA A 181 -7.71 -4.49 -22.17
CA ALA A 181 -9.07 -4.08 -21.89
C ALA A 181 -10.07 -4.96 -22.67
N ILE A 182 -11.01 -5.56 -21.95
CA ILE A 182 -12.06 -6.38 -22.56
C ILE A 182 -13.22 -5.47 -22.97
N SER A 183 -13.45 -5.35 -24.27
CA SER A 183 -14.61 -4.63 -24.81
C SER A 183 -15.88 -5.47 -24.72
N PRO A 184 -17.07 -4.87 -24.50
CA PRO A 184 -18.35 -5.58 -24.60
C PRO A 184 -18.53 -6.25 -25.96
N ASP A 185 -18.97 -7.51 -25.95
CA ASP A 185 -19.30 -8.22 -27.19
C ASP A 185 -20.62 -7.71 -27.77
N SER A 186 -21.61 -7.51 -26.90
CA SER A 186 -22.94 -7.04 -27.29
C SER A 186 -23.71 -6.45 -26.13
N LEU A 187 -24.72 -5.64 -26.48
CA LEU A 187 -25.68 -5.08 -25.55
C LEU A 187 -27.07 -5.60 -25.89
N THR A 188 -27.78 -6.08 -24.89
CA THR A 188 -29.21 -6.38 -25.01
C THR A 188 -29.96 -5.58 -23.94
N TRP A 189 -31.25 -5.32 -24.15
CA TRP A 189 -32.01 -4.55 -23.18
C TRP A 189 -33.43 -5.07 -23.04
N GLU A 190 -34.00 -4.87 -21.87
CA GLU A 190 -35.36 -5.23 -21.52
C GLU A 190 -36.06 -4.02 -20.91
N LYS A 191 -37.21 -3.65 -21.47
CA LYS A 191 -38.00 -2.53 -20.95
C LYS A 191 -38.61 -2.90 -19.61
N ASN A 192 -38.58 -1.97 -18.65
CA ASN A 192 -39.30 -2.16 -17.41
C ASN A 192 -40.82 -2.17 -17.67
N SER A 193 -41.51 -3.18 -17.16
CA SER A 193 -42.94 -3.37 -17.39
C SER A 193 -43.83 -2.36 -16.67
N THR A 194 -43.29 -1.62 -15.69
CA THR A 194 -44.03 -0.71 -14.81
C THR A 194 -43.71 0.75 -15.06
N ILE A 195 -42.46 1.07 -15.41
CA ILE A 195 -41.99 2.45 -15.62
C ILE A 195 -41.52 2.60 -17.07
N ASP A 196 -42.30 3.36 -17.85
CA ASP A 196 -42.13 3.51 -19.30
C ASP A 196 -40.76 4.07 -19.74
N THR A 197 -40.10 4.81 -18.85
CA THR A 197 -38.79 5.44 -19.10
C THR A 197 -37.60 4.58 -18.64
N LEU A 198 -37.83 3.42 -18.02
CA LEU A 198 -36.76 2.59 -17.47
C LEU A 198 -36.53 1.35 -18.34
N ALA A 199 -35.27 0.98 -18.57
CA ALA A 199 -34.86 -0.27 -19.18
C ALA A 199 -33.65 -0.84 -18.42
N VAL A 200 -33.57 -2.17 -18.36
CA VAL A 200 -32.38 -2.89 -17.91
C VAL A 200 -31.53 -3.15 -19.15
N VAL A 201 -30.25 -2.76 -19.10
CA VAL A 201 -29.27 -3.06 -20.15
C VAL A 201 -28.38 -4.19 -19.65
N TYR A 202 -28.32 -5.28 -20.40
CA TYR A 202 -27.41 -6.39 -20.19
C TYR A 202 -26.20 -6.23 -21.10
N VAL A 203 -25.01 -6.27 -20.51
CA VAL A 203 -23.72 -6.23 -21.20
C VAL A 203 -23.19 -7.66 -21.26
N HIS A 204 -22.93 -8.16 -22.46
CA HIS A 204 -22.33 -9.48 -22.67
C HIS A 204 -20.83 -9.32 -22.92
N LEU A 205 -20.02 -10.07 -22.18
CA LEU A 205 -18.55 -10.04 -22.22
C LEU A 205 -18.02 -11.47 -22.23
N THR A 206 -17.14 -11.78 -23.17
CA THR A 206 -16.39 -13.03 -23.24
C THR A 206 -15.05 -12.78 -22.58
N ILE A 207 -14.84 -13.37 -21.40
CA ILE A 207 -13.56 -13.26 -20.68
C ILE A 207 -12.57 -14.24 -21.34
N PRO A 208 -11.47 -13.76 -21.96
CA PRO A 208 -10.45 -14.62 -22.50
C PRO A 208 -9.72 -15.37 -21.39
N ASP A 209 -9.16 -16.54 -21.71
CA ASP A 209 -8.32 -17.29 -20.77
C ASP A 209 -6.98 -16.55 -20.58
N PHE A 210 -6.82 -15.88 -19.44
CA PHE A 210 -5.56 -15.25 -19.00
C PHE A 210 -5.04 -15.89 -17.71
N ILE A 211 -3.74 -15.71 -17.43
CA ILE A 211 -3.14 -16.05 -16.13
C ILE A 211 -3.84 -15.22 -15.05
N GLY A 212 -4.35 -15.89 -14.01
CA GLY A 212 -5.15 -15.27 -12.93
C GLY A 212 -6.64 -15.63 -12.94
N ASN A 213 -7.14 -16.29 -13.99
CA ASN A 213 -8.55 -16.74 -14.09
C ASN A 213 -8.75 -18.24 -13.72
N GLN A 214 -7.93 -18.77 -12.80
CA GLN A 214 -7.94 -20.17 -12.34
C GLN A 214 -8.25 -20.26 -10.85
#